data_AF-A0A9X4AXR3-F1
#
_entry.id   AF-A0A9X4AXR3-F1
#
_cell.length_a   1.000
_cell.length_b   1.000
_cell.length_c   1.000
_cell.angle_alpha   90.00
_cell.angle_beta   90.00
_cell.angle_gamma   90.00
#
_symmetry.space_group_name_H-M   'P 1'
#
loop_
_entity.id
_entity.type
_entity.pdbx_description
1 polymer ?
#
loop_
_entity_poly.entity_id
_entity_poly.type
_entity_poly.pdbx_seq_one_letter_code
_entity_poly.pdbx_strand_id
1 'polypeptide(L)'
;MRHALLLAPLLAAACSAAPPPSGTTTVADPGSVLVVVDTPPAATASAEPPAPKFVARGDLEWAIFGDTPTVAWAPDGVRLAIANQVNYLHTPAPAGQAGIDVVHVETGKRTRVHEGPGYHPVWLSDDQMAFGCSTYECDDAGQGIYLLDLGKRARRALAHGAYHTRAAKDGGVIFFSGFPEYEGWMSWDLRSPKPKRISGPEDSWKAPAAPLADQCPSKVGDRRVEQRGDQIFVVDAATGGRHAIVTAEPWNLAWPGDRGAVQPCLSPDGKFVVYFSQRGGAGLVGVRQLDTP
;
A
#
# COMPACT_ATOMS: atom_id res chain seq x y z
N MET A 1 17.84 10.24 -44.71
CA MET A 1 18.21 8.86 -45.12
C MET A 1 17.08 7.93 -44.70
N ARG A 2 16.13 7.59 -45.59
CA ARG A 2 15.88 6.25 -46.20
C ARG A 2 15.92 5.09 -45.17
N HIS A 3 14.75 4.68 -44.64
CA HIS A 3 13.92 3.50 -45.03
C HIS A 3 14.50 2.14 -44.62
N ALA A 4 13.75 1.41 -43.77
CA ALA A 4 13.52 -0.04 -43.90
C ALA A 4 12.39 -0.52 -42.96
N LEU A 5 11.18 -0.62 -43.50
CA LEU A 5 10.13 -1.53 -43.03
C LEU A 5 10.54 -2.96 -43.43
N LEU A 6 10.38 -3.93 -42.52
CA LEU A 6 10.36 -5.35 -42.85
C LEU A 6 9.08 -5.97 -42.27
N LEU A 7 8.36 -6.66 -43.16
CA LEU A 7 7.08 -7.32 -42.95
C LEU A 7 7.23 -8.80 -43.34
N ALA A 8 6.59 -9.66 -42.53
CA ALA A 8 6.09 -11.02 -42.82
C ALA A 8 7.11 -12.20 -42.83
N PRO A 9 6.69 -13.50 -42.78
CA PRO A 9 5.34 -14.09 -42.64
C PRO A 9 5.20 -15.27 -41.61
N LEU A 10 4.00 -15.87 -41.65
CA LEU A 10 3.33 -16.97 -40.92
C LEU A 10 3.99 -18.38 -40.85
N LEU A 11 3.31 -19.25 -40.04
CA LEU A 11 3.26 -20.73 -39.95
C LEU A 11 4.12 -21.34 -38.81
N ALA A 12 3.72 -22.35 -38.01
CA ALA A 12 2.63 -23.34 -38.05
C ALA A 12 2.32 -23.87 -36.63
N ALA A 13 1.19 -24.59 -36.52
CA ALA A 13 0.74 -25.32 -35.33
C ALA A 13 1.49 -26.63 -35.06
N ALA A 14 1.51 -27.07 -33.80
CA ALA A 14 1.59 -28.48 -33.43
C ALA A 14 0.94 -28.73 -32.04
N CYS A 15 0.05 -29.73 -32.00
CA CYS A 15 -0.65 -30.26 -30.85
C CYS A 15 0.17 -31.32 -30.09
N SER A 16 -0.36 -31.73 -28.93
CA SER A 16 -0.08 -32.97 -28.15
C SER A 16 0.99 -32.84 -27.06
N ALA A 17 0.89 -33.43 -25.87
CA ALA A 17 -0.12 -34.29 -25.24
C ALA A 17 0.05 -34.19 -23.71
N ALA A 18 -1.04 -34.45 -22.97
CA ALA A 18 -1.04 -34.60 -21.51
C ALA A 18 -0.59 -36.01 -21.10
N PRO A 19 0.16 -36.16 -19.98
CA PRO A 19 0.25 -37.42 -19.25
C PRO A 19 -0.79 -37.56 -18.12
N PRO A 20 -1.13 -38.81 -17.73
CA PRO A 20 -2.30 -39.18 -16.93
C PRO A 20 -2.16 -38.96 -15.41
N PRO A 21 -3.28 -39.02 -14.65
CA PRO A 21 -3.27 -38.89 -13.20
C PRO A 21 -2.79 -40.19 -12.53
N SER A 22 -1.87 -40.04 -11.57
CA SER A 22 -1.50 -41.06 -10.58
C SER A 22 -1.76 -40.40 -9.23
N GLY A 23 -2.68 -40.85 -8.37
CA GLY A 23 -2.77 -42.19 -7.80
C GLY A 23 -2.68 -41.98 -6.28
N THR A 24 -3.81 -42.09 -5.60
CA THR A 24 -3.92 -41.99 -4.14
C THR A 24 -3.18 -43.14 -3.48
N THR A 25 -2.37 -42.83 -2.46
CA THR A 25 -1.84 -43.85 -1.54
C THR A 25 -2.17 -43.44 -0.12
N THR A 26 -3.20 -44.08 0.44
CA THR A 26 -3.46 -44.17 1.87
C THR A 26 -2.46 -45.15 2.47
N VAL A 27 -1.62 -44.67 3.39
CA VAL A 27 -0.88 -45.51 4.32
C VAL A 27 -1.47 -45.27 5.70
N ALA A 28 -2.02 -46.33 6.27
CA ALA A 28 -2.46 -46.40 7.64
C ALA A 28 -1.34 -46.97 8.53
N ASP A 29 -1.45 -46.61 9.81
CA ASP A 29 -1.01 -47.34 11.00
C ASP A 29 0.44 -47.12 11.50
N PRO A 30 0.78 -47.34 12.80
CA PRO A 30 -0.04 -47.48 14.01
C PRO A 30 0.42 -46.55 15.16
N GLY A 31 -0.49 -46.17 16.06
CA GLY A 31 -0.10 -45.40 17.26
C GLY A 31 -1.23 -44.94 18.16
N SER A 32 -2.26 -45.75 18.36
CA SER A 32 -3.34 -45.47 19.31
C SER A 32 -2.88 -45.80 20.74
N VAL A 33 -2.66 -44.75 21.54
CA VAL A 33 -2.59 -44.85 23.01
C VAL A 33 -4.02 -44.81 23.54
N LEU A 34 -4.40 -45.87 24.26
CA LEU A 34 -5.68 -45.98 24.95
C LEU A 34 -5.58 -45.17 26.25
N VAL A 35 -6.11 -43.95 26.26
CA VAL A 35 -6.32 -43.18 27.50
C VAL A 35 -7.70 -43.51 28.02
N VAL A 36 -7.77 -44.17 29.17
CA VAL A 36 -9.00 -44.26 29.96
C VAL A 36 -9.22 -42.87 30.57
N VAL A 37 -10.13 -42.10 29.98
CA VAL A 37 -10.58 -40.81 30.54
C VAL A 37 -11.81 -41.11 31.38
N ASP A 38 -11.74 -40.83 32.68
CA ASP A 38 -12.90 -40.85 33.57
C ASP A 38 -14.02 -39.99 33.00
N THR A 39 -15.26 -40.43 33.17
CA THR A 39 -16.46 -39.73 32.69
C THR A 39 -16.42 -38.28 33.18
N PRO A 40 -16.38 -37.28 32.28
CA PRO A 40 -16.35 -35.89 32.71
C PRO A 40 -17.64 -35.58 33.48
N PRO A 41 -17.57 -34.79 34.56
CA PRO A 41 -18.76 -34.32 35.25
C PRO A 41 -19.67 -33.63 34.23
N ALA A 42 -20.98 -33.86 34.37
CA ALA A 42 -21.99 -33.29 33.49
C ALA A 42 -21.68 -31.81 33.22
N ALA A 43 -21.44 -31.48 31.94
CA ALA A 43 -21.10 -30.13 31.52
C ALA A 43 -22.24 -29.19 31.94
N THR A 44 -22.02 -28.42 33.00
CA THR A 44 -22.79 -27.22 33.26
C THR A 44 -22.58 -26.36 32.03
N ALA A 45 -23.65 -26.12 31.25
CA ALA A 45 -23.62 -25.24 30.10
C ALA A 45 -23.12 -23.87 30.56
N SER A 46 -21.83 -23.63 30.41
CA SER A 46 -21.20 -22.36 30.68
C SER A 46 -21.75 -21.45 29.60
N ALA A 47 -22.74 -20.62 29.95
CA ALA A 47 -23.29 -19.62 29.06
C ALA A 47 -22.11 -18.81 28.53
N GLU A 48 -21.85 -18.96 27.22
CA GLU A 48 -20.82 -18.20 26.54
C GLU A 48 -21.13 -16.72 26.80
N PRO A 49 -20.21 -15.98 27.44
CA PRO A 49 -20.45 -14.58 27.73
C PRO A 49 -20.80 -13.91 26.40
N PRO A 50 -21.89 -13.10 26.35
CA PRO A 50 -22.32 -12.49 25.10
C PRO A 50 -21.13 -11.76 24.50
N ALA A 51 -20.82 -12.08 23.23
CA ALA A 51 -19.73 -11.46 22.50
C ALA A 51 -19.79 -9.95 22.72
N PRO A 52 -18.67 -9.30 23.09
CA PRO A 52 -18.68 -7.88 23.39
C PRO A 52 -19.28 -7.14 22.20
N LYS A 53 -20.38 -6.41 22.44
CA LYS A 53 -21.00 -5.57 21.42
C LYS A 53 -19.93 -4.57 20.98
N PHE A 54 -19.47 -4.69 19.73
CA PHE A 54 -18.58 -3.72 19.12
C PHE A 54 -19.32 -2.38 19.08
N VAL A 55 -18.93 -1.46 19.98
CA VAL A 55 -19.34 -0.06 19.87
C VAL A 55 -18.70 0.44 18.58
N ALA A 56 -19.50 0.88 17.61
CA ALA A 56 -19.02 1.49 16.39
C ALA A 56 -18.00 2.58 16.77
N ARG A 57 -16.72 2.34 16.48
CA ARG A 57 -15.67 3.32 16.75
C ARG A 57 -15.88 4.47 15.77
N GLY A 58 -15.92 5.68 16.29
CA GLY A 58 -15.89 6.89 15.46
C GLY A 58 -14.62 6.95 14.62
N ASP A 59 -14.59 7.89 13.69
CA ASP A 59 -13.47 8.07 12.78
C ASP A 59 -12.20 8.41 13.56
N LEU A 60 -11.08 7.82 13.14
CA LEU A 60 -9.77 8.22 13.64
C LEU A 60 -9.17 9.21 12.66
N GLU A 61 -8.87 10.42 13.12
CA GLU A 61 -8.27 11.46 12.29
C GLU A 61 -6.94 11.93 12.89
N TRP A 62 -5.94 12.10 12.02
CA TRP A 62 -4.65 12.64 12.39
C TRP A 62 -4.29 13.82 11.52
N ALA A 63 -3.89 14.92 12.16
CA ALA A 63 -3.22 16.01 11.46
C ALA A 63 -1.90 15.52 10.87
N ILE A 64 -1.65 15.94 9.65
CA ILE A 64 -0.43 15.63 8.92
C ILE A 64 0.20 16.92 8.40
N PHE A 65 1.52 16.87 8.25
CA PHE A 65 2.30 17.99 7.75
C PHE A 65 2.62 17.77 6.27
N GLY A 66 2.52 18.83 5.47
CA GLY A 66 2.84 18.79 4.04
C GLY A 66 1.67 19.10 3.12
N ASP A 67 1.93 19.01 1.82
CA ASP A 67 0.99 19.30 0.73
C ASP A 67 0.75 18.09 -0.21
N THR A 68 1.53 17.02 -0.06
CA THR A 68 1.44 15.80 -0.88
C THR A 68 1.44 14.55 -0.01
N PRO A 69 0.37 14.37 0.78
CA PRO A 69 0.31 13.23 1.68
C PRO A 69 0.21 11.94 0.89
N THR A 70 0.94 10.94 1.38
CA THR A 70 0.84 9.58 0.85
C THR A 70 0.75 8.58 1.98
N VAL A 71 0.03 7.51 1.70
CA VAL A 71 -0.18 6.42 2.64
C VAL A 71 0.09 5.09 1.97
N ALA A 72 0.40 4.09 2.79
CA ALA A 72 0.47 2.70 2.35
C ALA A 72 -0.02 1.79 3.48
N TRP A 73 -1.00 0.94 3.16
CA TRP A 73 -1.41 -0.14 4.05
C TRP A 73 -0.31 -1.20 4.13
N ALA A 74 -0.04 -1.65 5.35
CA ALA A 74 0.74 -2.84 5.60
C ALA A 74 -0.03 -4.09 5.13
N PRO A 75 0.66 -5.20 4.81
CA PRO A 75 0.01 -6.44 4.38
C PRO A 75 -1.01 -6.99 5.38
N ASP A 76 -0.79 -6.76 6.69
CA ASP A 76 -1.71 -7.16 7.77
C ASP A 76 -3.06 -6.42 7.79
N GLY A 77 -3.19 -5.33 7.03
CA GLY A 77 -4.40 -4.52 6.94
C GLY A 77 -4.79 -3.72 8.20
N VAL A 78 -3.97 -3.76 9.25
CA VAL A 78 -4.21 -3.01 10.49
C VAL A 78 -3.19 -1.90 10.74
N ARG A 79 -2.11 -1.85 9.96
CA ARG A 79 -1.14 -0.75 9.99
C ARG A 79 -1.16 0.09 8.73
N LEU A 80 -1.07 1.40 8.93
CA LEU A 80 -1.03 2.41 7.89
C LEU A 80 0.24 3.24 8.04
N ALA A 81 1.08 3.27 7.01
CA ALA A 81 2.18 4.23 6.93
C ALA A 81 1.66 5.55 6.36
N ILE A 82 2.13 6.68 6.92
CA ILE A 82 1.73 8.03 6.52
C ILE A 82 3.00 8.87 6.34
N ALA A 83 3.19 9.43 5.15
CA ALA A 83 4.25 10.40 4.88
C ALA A 83 3.80 11.81 5.29
N ASN A 84 4.62 12.48 6.09
CA ASN A 84 4.50 13.90 6.41
C ASN A 84 5.62 14.64 5.65
N GLN A 85 5.28 15.37 4.58
CA GLN A 85 6.25 15.88 3.63
C GLN A 85 5.69 17.07 2.84
N VAL A 86 6.47 18.16 2.74
CA VAL A 86 6.22 19.25 1.78
C VAL A 86 6.94 18.92 0.48
N ASN A 87 6.28 19.17 -0.65
CA ASN A 87 6.82 18.88 -1.97
C ASN A 87 7.52 20.09 -2.62
N TYR A 88 8.35 19.78 -3.62
CA TYR A 88 8.79 20.62 -4.77
C TYR A 88 9.30 22.05 -4.54
N LEU A 89 9.46 22.52 -3.30
CA LEU A 89 9.69 23.95 -3.05
C LEU A 89 11.04 24.27 -2.41
N HIS A 90 11.95 23.29 -2.29
CA HIS A 90 13.25 23.45 -1.62
C HIS A 90 13.15 24.12 -0.23
N THR A 91 11.95 24.10 0.37
CA THR A 91 11.69 24.71 1.66
C THR A 91 11.95 23.65 2.71
N PRO A 92 12.96 23.83 3.58
CA PRO A 92 13.23 22.87 4.62
C PRO A 92 12.00 22.73 5.51
N ALA A 93 11.57 21.49 5.77
CA ALA A 93 10.56 21.23 6.77
C ALA A 93 11.08 21.65 8.15
N PRO A 94 10.25 22.23 9.02
CA PRO A 94 10.62 22.43 10.42
C PRO A 94 11.03 21.09 11.05
N ALA A 95 12.04 21.14 11.93
CA ALA A 95 12.54 19.96 12.61
C ALA A 95 11.41 19.17 13.29
N GLY A 96 11.41 17.84 13.10
CA GLY A 96 10.40 16.93 13.65
C GLY A 96 9.05 16.91 12.93
N GLN A 97 8.78 17.80 11.98
CA GLN A 97 7.49 17.78 11.25
C GLN A 97 7.50 16.79 10.09
N ALA A 98 8.57 16.77 9.29
CA ALA A 98 8.73 15.78 8.23
C ALA A 98 9.14 14.41 8.75
N GLY A 99 8.60 13.37 8.13
CA GLY A 99 8.88 11.99 8.52
C GLY A 99 7.82 11.01 8.08
N ILE A 100 8.01 9.76 8.47
CA ILE A 100 7.05 8.68 8.25
C ILE A 100 6.51 8.23 9.60
N ASP A 101 5.19 8.25 9.73
CA ASP A 101 4.49 7.68 10.85
C ASP A 101 3.88 6.33 10.47
N VAL A 102 3.80 5.42 11.42
CA VAL A 102 2.98 4.20 11.34
C VAL A 102 1.86 4.31 12.37
N VAL A 103 0.65 4.04 11.91
CA VAL A 103 -0.56 4.06 12.73
C VAL A 103 -1.13 2.65 12.79
N HIS A 104 -1.43 2.16 13.99
CA HIS A 104 -2.22 0.96 14.18
C HIS A 104 -3.70 1.36 14.23
N VAL A 105 -4.46 1.09 13.17
CA VAL A 105 -5.77 1.71 12.96
C VAL A 105 -6.83 1.21 13.92
N GLU A 106 -6.70 0.00 14.46
CA GLU A 106 -7.66 -0.45 15.47
C GLU A 106 -7.46 0.30 16.80
N THR A 107 -6.22 0.49 17.25
CA THR A 107 -5.94 1.11 18.56
C THR A 107 -5.80 2.63 18.49
N GLY A 108 -5.66 3.19 17.29
CA GLY A 108 -5.34 4.59 17.04
C GLY A 108 -3.91 4.98 17.42
N LYS A 109 -3.07 4.03 17.84
CA LYS A 109 -1.68 4.29 18.24
C LYS A 109 -0.85 4.73 17.03
N ARG A 110 -0.34 5.97 17.07
CA ARG A 110 0.60 6.54 16.09
C ARG A 110 2.03 6.43 16.61
N THR A 111 2.98 6.12 15.75
CA THR A 111 4.41 6.04 16.08
C THR A 111 5.23 6.60 14.92
N ARG A 112 6.10 7.57 15.22
CA ARG A 112 7.09 8.09 14.26
C ARG A 112 8.18 7.05 14.07
N VAL A 113 8.35 6.55 12.85
CA VAL A 113 9.34 5.50 12.52
C VAL A 113 10.54 6.04 11.74
N HIS A 114 10.43 7.23 11.16
CA HIS A 114 11.53 7.92 10.48
C HIS A 114 11.37 9.44 10.61
N GLU A 115 12.45 10.14 10.96
CA GLU A 115 12.51 11.60 11.01
C GLU A 115 13.27 12.17 9.80
N GLY A 116 12.73 13.25 9.23
CA GLY A 116 13.29 13.90 8.06
C GLY A 116 12.52 13.57 6.77
N PRO A 117 13.01 14.01 5.61
CA PRO A 117 12.34 13.78 4.34
C PRO A 117 12.29 12.28 4.00
N GLY A 118 11.22 11.90 3.31
CA GLY A 118 10.93 10.56 2.85
C GLY A 118 9.52 10.52 2.29
N TYR A 119 9.40 10.28 0.98
CA TYR A 119 8.14 10.33 0.27
C TYR A 119 7.74 8.92 -0.22
N HIS A 120 6.43 8.70 -0.34
CA HIS A 120 5.82 7.43 -0.78
C HIS A 120 6.36 6.21 -0.02
N PRO A 121 6.07 6.09 1.29
CA PRO A 121 6.36 4.89 2.03
C PRO A 121 5.63 3.72 1.39
N VAL A 122 6.31 2.58 1.35
CA VAL A 122 5.77 1.31 0.86
C VAL A 122 6.17 0.20 1.81
N TRP A 123 5.28 -0.75 2.04
CA TRP A 123 5.60 -1.94 2.83
C TRP A 123 6.20 -3.02 1.93
N LEU A 124 7.26 -3.66 2.39
CA LEU A 124 7.90 -4.80 1.72
C LEU A 124 7.58 -6.12 2.43
N SER A 125 7.35 -6.03 3.74
CA SER A 125 6.88 -7.10 4.63
C SER A 125 6.06 -6.47 5.76
N ASP A 126 5.72 -7.25 6.78
CA ASP A 126 5.08 -6.73 8.00
C ASP A 126 6.03 -5.84 8.82
N ASP A 127 7.35 -5.96 8.70
CA ASP A 127 8.32 -5.28 9.56
C ASP A 127 9.33 -4.41 8.79
N GLN A 128 9.24 -4.41 7.46
CA GLN A 128 10.15 -3.67 6.59
C GLN A 128 9.39 -2.79 5.60
N MET A 129 9.92 -1.59 5.43
CA MET A 129 9.43 -0.59 4.51
C MET A 129 10.55 -0.09 3.58
N ALA A 130 10.15 0.47 2.44
CA ALA A 130 10.97 1.38 1.66
C ALA A 130 10.29 2.74 1.51
N PHE A 131 11.09 3.74 1.16
CA PHE A 131 10.60 5.04 0.72
C PHE A 131 11.62 5.68 -0.21
N GLY A 132 11.17 6.62 -1.03
CA GLY A 132 12.06 7.41 -1.88
C GLY A 132 12.46 8.71 -1.19
N CYS A 133 13.60 9.24 -1.59
CA CYS A 133 13.89 10.66 -1.47
C CYS A 133 14.44 11.17 -2.80
N SER A 134 13.81 12.18 -3.39
CA SER A 134 14.28 12.74 -4.65
C SER A 134 15.13 13.98 -4.41
N THR A 135 15.65 14.59 -5.47
CA THR A 135 16.36 15.88 -5.40
C THR A 135 15.46 17.06 -5.00
N TYR A 136 14.14 16.88 -5.01
CA TYR A 136 13.20 17.90 -4.55
C TYR A 136 13.07 17.94 -3.03
N GLU A 137 13.11 16.78 -2.38
CA GLU A 137 12.95 16.65 -0.93
C GLU A 137 14.28 16.49 -0.18
N CYS A 138 15.26 15.86 -0.81
CA CYS A 138 16.61 15.70 -0.30
C CYS A 138 17.60 16.49 -1.15
N ASP A 139 18.77 16.79 -0.58
CA ASP A 139 19.90 17.26 -1.38
C ASP A 139 20.42 16.15 -2.32
N ASP A 140 21.28 16.52 -3.26
CA ASP A 140 21.89 15.58 -4.20
C ASP A 140 22.66 14.44 -3.50
N ALA A 141 23.16 14.72 -2.29
CA ALA A 141 23.86 13.75 -1.46
C ALA A 141 22.93 12.79 -0.72
N GLY A 142 21.64 13.10 -0.60
CA GLY A 142 20.64 12.37 0.18
C GLY A 142 19.56 11.68 -0.65
N GLN A 143 19.47 11.94 -1.96
CA GLN A 143 18.53 11.24 -2.84
C GLN A 143 18.78 9.72 -2.93
N GLY A 144 17.70 8.96 -3.17
CA GLY A 144 17.73 7.52 -3.40
C GLY A 144 16.54 6.76 -2.83
N ILE A 145 16.69 5.43 -2.75
CA ILE A 145 15.76 4.54 -2.06
C ILE A 145 16.33 4.20 -0.68
N TYR A 146 15.49 4.34 0.34
CA TYR A 146 15.80 3.99 1.72
C TYR A 146 15.04 2.74 2.13
N LEU A 147 15.69 1.91 2.95
CA LEU A 147 15.09 0.78 3.62
C LEU A 147 14.98 1.07 5.12
N LEU A 148 13.85 0.70 5.69
CA LEU A 148 13.53 0.91 7.09
C LEU A 148 12.96 -0.38 7.68
N ASP A 149 13.71 -1.03 8.56
CA ASP A 149 13.15 -2.04 9.46
C ASP A 149 12.54 -1.31 10.65
N LEU A 150 11.33 -1.68 11.07
CA LEU A 150 10.65 -1.03 12.19
C LEU A 150 11.51 -1.09 13.47
N GLY A 151 11.66 0.05 14.14
CA GLY A 151 12.49 0.19 15.33
C GLY A 151 13.99 0.39 15.05
N LYS A 152 14.42 0.39 13.79
CA LYS A 152 15.79 0.74 13.39
C LYS A 152 15.82 2.08 12.66
N ARG A 153 17.02 2.63 12.48
CA ARG A 153 17.24 3.81 11.64
C ARG A 153 17.14 3.41 10.16
N ALA A 154 16.49 4.25 9.35
CA ALA A 154 16.48 4.10 7.91
C ALA A 154 17.92 4.11 7.34
N ARG A 155 18.18 3.23 6.38
CA ARG A 155 19.46 3.17 5.66
C ARG A 155 19.24 3.41 4.17
N ARG A 156 20.10 4.20 3.55
CA ARG A 156 20.08 4.35 2.10
C ARG A 156 20.56 3.06 1.46
N ALA A 157 19.76 2.50 0.57
CA ALA A 157 20.05 1.23 -0.08
C ALA A 157 20.34 1.37 -1.58
N LEU A 158 19.74 2.36 -2.23
CA LEU A 158 20.16 2.81 -3.56
C LEU A 158 20.39 4.31 -3.52
N ALA A 159 21.48 4.76 -4.13
CA ALA A 159 21.68 6.18 -4.42
C ALA A 159 21.01 6.55 -5.75
N HIS A 160 20.70 7.83 -5.91
CA HIS A 160 20.21 8.50 -7.12
C HIS A 160 18.70 8.47 -7.38
N GLY A 161 18.19 9.66 -7.74
CA GLY A 161 16.93 10.04 -8.38
C GLY A 161 15.81 9.04 -8.35
N ALA A 162 15.39 8.65 -7.16
CA ALA A 162 14.18 7.90 -6.99
C ALA A 162 13.01 8.89 -6.87
N TYR A 163 12.12 8.84 -7.86
CA TYR A 163 10.81 9.47 -7.85
C TYR A 163 9.74 8.39 -7.80
N HIS A 164 8.57 8.70 -7.24
CA HIS A 164 7.41 7.82 -7.26
C HIS A 164 7.65 6.35 -6.82
N THR A 165 8.13 6.13 -5.59
CA THR A 165 8.30 4.79 -5.01
C THR A 165 6.97 4.05 -4.83
N ARG A 166 6.93 2.76 -5.18
CA ARG A 166 5.79 1.82 -5.06
C ARG A 166 6.30 0.43 -4.68
N ALA A 167 5.46 -0.36 -4.01
CA ALA A 167 5.77 -1.77 -3.77
C ALA A 167 5.64 -2.59 -5.05
N ALA A 168 6.59 -3.50 -5.28
CA ALA A 168 6.51 -4.49 -6.34
C ALA A 168 5.82 -5.77 -5.81
N LYS A 169 5.10 -6.49 -6.68
CA LYS A 169 4.46 -7.77 -6.33
C LYS A 169 5.45 -8.88 -5.90
N ASP A 170 6.70 -8.75 -6.29
CA ASP A 170 7.78 -9.70 -5.96
C ASP A 170 8.52 -9.35 -4.65
N GLY A 171 8.02 -8.39 -3.88
CA GLY A 171 8.63 -7.93 -2.63
C GLY A 171 9.75 -6.90 -2.81
N GLY A 172 10.01 -6.47 -4.06
CA GLY A 172 10.92 -5.38 -4.38
C GLY A 172 10.27 -3.99 -4.36
N VAL A 173 10.97 -3.05 -4.97
CA VAL A 173 10.56 -1.64 -5.12
C VAL A 173 10.43 -1.29 -6.59
N ILE A 174 9.39 -0.56 -6.95
CA ILE A 174 9.25 0.11 -8.25
C ILE A 174 9.37 1.61 -8.03
N PHE A 175 10.12 2.29 -8.88
CA PHE A 175 10.28 3.74 -8.79
C PHE A 175 10.50 4.31 -10.19
N PHE A 176 10.11 5.56 -10.38
CA PHE A 176 10.47 6.33 -11.56
C PHE A 176 11.84 6.95 -11.33
N SER A 177 12.77 6.82 -12.28
CA SER A 177 14.03 7.54 -12.23
C SER A 177 14.01 8.72 -13.19
N GLY A 178 14.41 9.90 -12.71
CA GLY A 178 14.44 11.15 -13.47
C GLY A 178 15.82 11.53 -14.01
N PHE A 179 16.78 10.60 -14.00
CA PHE A 179 18.10 10.84 -14.57
C PHE A 179 18.17 10.36 -16.02
N PRO A 180 18.86 11.08 -16.93
CA PRO A 180 18.88 10.73 -18.36
C PRO A 180 19.34 9.30 -18.66
N GLU A 181 20.23 8.71 -17.86
CA GLU A 181 20.70 7.35 -18.10
C GLU A 181 19.67 6.27 -17.69
N TYR A 182 18.66 6.65 -16.89
CA TYR A 182 17.66 5.76 -16.32
C TYR A 182 16.23 6.29 -16.47
N GLU A 183 16.00 7.30 -17.32
CA GLU A 183 14.72 7.98 -17.40
C GLU A 183 13.59 6.97 -17.67
N GLY A 184 12.66 6.88 -16.73
CA GLY A 184 11.56 5.93 -16.77
C GLY A 184 11.46 5.04 -15.53
N TRP A 185 10.58 4.04 -15.66
CA TRP A 185 10.26 3.13 -14.57
C TRP A 185 11.33 2.05 -14.37
N MET A 186 11.69 1.87 -13.11
CA MET A 186 12.70 0.93 -12.64
C MET A 186 12.05 -0.04 -11.66
N SER A 187 12.55 -1.27 -11.64
CA SER A 187 12.27 -2.28 -10.62
C SER A 187 13.55 -2.63 -9.88
N TRP A 188 13.46 -2.88 -8.58
CA TRP A 188 14.60 -3.25 -7.77
C TRP A 188 14.23 -4.39 -6.81
N ASP A 189 14.78 -5.57 -7.10
CA ASP A 189 14.84 -6.70 -6.16
C ASP A 189 15.88 -6.36 -5.09
N LEU A 190 15.50 -6.46 -3.80
CA LEU A 190 16.36 -6.13 -2.66
C LEU A 190 17.67 -6.94 -2.60
N ARG A 191 17.71 -8.09 -3.29
CA ARG A 191 18.89 -8.96 -3.41
C ARG A 191 19.81 -8.55 -4.56
N SER A 192 19.32 -7.71 -5.48
CA SER A 192 20.08 -7.22 -6.62
C SER A 192 20.89 -5.98 -6.24
N PRO A 193 22.16 -5.88 -6.66
CA PRO A 193 22.95 -4.67 -6.44
C PRO A 193 22.51 -3.51 -7.34
N LYS A 194 21.69 -3.77 -8.38
CA LYS A 194 21.27 -2.78 -9.36
C LYS A 194 19.78 -2.89 -9.69
N PRO A 195 19.09 -1.75 -9.91
CA PRO A 195 17.75 -1.75 -10.45
C PRO A 195 17.75 -2.17 -11.93
N LYS A 196 16.59 -2.59 -12.44
CA LYS A 196 16.35 -2.96 -13.83
C LYS A 196 15.24 -2.08 -14.40
N ARG A 197 15.45 -1.53 -15.60
CA ARG A 197 14.41 -0.80 -16.33
C ARG A 197 13.27 -1.75 -16.66
N ILE A 198 12.03 -1.30 -16.49
CA ILE A 198 10.83 -2.04 -16.85
C ILE A 198 10.09 -1.33 -17.98
N SER A 199 9.35 -2.09 -18.78
CA SER A 199 8.56 -1.53 -19.86
C SER A 199 7.46 -0.62 -19.30
N GLY A 200 7.38 0.59 -19.85
CA GLY A 200 6.41 1.62 -19.50
C GLY A 200 6.61 2.82 -20.42
N PRO A 201 5.72 3.82 -20.37
CA PRO A 201 5.93 5.04 -21.15
C PRO A 201 7.13 5.79 -20.58
N GLU A 202 8.07 6.18 -21.44
CA GLU A 202 9.33 6.84 -21.03
C GLU A 202 9.05 8.14 -20.25
N ASP A 203 8.01 8.88 -20.66
CA ASP A 203 7.69 10.20 -20.10
C ASP A 203 6.43 10.22 -19.22
N SER A 204 5.92 9.07 -18.76
CA SER A 204 4.71 9.04 -17.92
C SER A 204 5.00 8.81 -16.45
N TRP A 205 4.55 9.76 -15.62
CA TRP A 205 4.37 9.62 -14.18
C TRP A 205 3.35 8.55 -13.76
N LYS A 206 2.78 7.81 -14.72
CA LYS A 206 1.84 6.72 -14.48
C LYS A 206 2.61 5.42 -14.31
N ALA A 207 2.57 4.87 -13.09
CA ALA A 207 3.22 3.61 -12.78
C ALA A 207 2.66 2.45 -13.62
N PRO A 208 3.51 1.51 -14.08
CA PRO A 208 3.06 0.34 -14.82
C PRO A 208 2.23 -0.55 -13.88
N ALA A 209 0.95 -0.73 -14.16
CA ALA A 209 0.03 -1.41 -13.23
C ALA A 209 0.36 -2.89 -12.99
N ALA A 210 0.87 -3.60 -14.00
CA ALA A 210 1.09 -5.04 -13.94
C ALA A 210 2.02 -5.49 -12.78
N PRO A 211 3.19 -4.86 -12.55
CA PRO A 211 4.10 -5.26 -11.48
C PRO A 211 3.79 -4.65 -10.09
N LEU A 212 2.79 -3.76 -9.95
CA LEU A 212 2.52 -3.05 -8.69
C LEU A 212 1.77 -3.92 -7.67
N ALA A 213 2.28 -3.96 -6.45
CA ALA A 213 1.46 -4.31 -5.29
C ALA A 213 0.72 -3.04 -4.84
N ASP A 214 -0.60 -3.01 -5.03
CA ASP A 214 -1.41 -1.85 -4.66
C ASP A 214 -1.63 -1.82 -3.15
N GLN A 215 -0.99 -0.86 -2.48
CA GLN A 215 -1.07 -0.65 -1.02
C GLN A 215 -2.06 0.45 -0.65
N CYS A 216 -2.81 0.94 -1.63
CA CYS A 216 -3.93 1.84 -1.43
C CYS A 216 -5.03 1.50 -2.46
N PRO A 217 -5.56 0.27 -2.42
CA PRO A 217 -6.50 -0.19 -3.43
C PRO A 217 -7.84 0.53 -3.36
N SER A 218 -8.33 1.00 -4.50
CA SER A 218 -9.69 1.54 -4.61
C SER A 218 -10.78 0.46 -4.60
N LYS A 219 -10.40 -0.82 -4.74
CA LYS A 219 -11.29 -1.98 -4.75
C LYS A 219 -10.65 -3.20 -4.06
N VAL A 220 -11.41 -3.87 -3.19
CA VAL A 220 -11.05 -5.13 -2.54
C VAL A 220 -12.27 -6.06 -2.55
N GLY A 221 -12.13 -7.23 -3.18
CA GLY A 221 -13.27 -8.12 -3.42
C GLY A 221 -14.38 -7.41 -4.20
N ASP A 222 -15.61 -7.46 -3.69
CA ASP A 222 -16.76 -6.75 -4.28
C ASP A 222 -16.93 -5.32 -3.77
N ARG A 223 -16.12 -4.87 -2.80
CA ARG A 223 -16.19 -3.50 -2.29
C ARG A 223 -15.27 -2.59 -3.08
N ARG A 224 -15.76 -1.41 -3.44
CA ARG A 224 -14.94 -0.30 -3.96
C ARG A 224 -15.24 0.99 -3.20
N VAL A 225 -14.25 1.86 -3.11
CA VAL A 225 -14.39 3.19 -2.53
C VAL A 225 -14.30 4.25 -3.63
N GLU A 226 -15.12 5.29 -3.51
CA GLU A 226 -15.09 6.45 -4.41
C GLU A 226 -15.39 7.73 -3.62
N GLN A 227 -14.84 8.85 -4.07
CA GLN A 227 -15.15 10.18 -3.54
C GLN A 227 -15.93 10.98 -4.58
N ARG A 228 -17.02 11.64 -4.16
CA ARG A 228 -17.78 12.59 -4.99
C ARG A 228 -18.05 13.86 -4.19
N GLY A 229 -17.39 14.94 -4.57
CA GLY A 229 -17.41 16.18 -3.80
C GLY A 229 -16.79 15.97 -2.42
N ASP A 230 -17.52 16.35 -1.37
CA ASP A 230 -17.18 16.16 0.03
C ASP A 230 -17.63 14.81 0.60
N GLN A 231 -18.27 13.95 -0.20
CA GLN A 231 -18.79 12.67 0.28
C GLN A 231 -17.93 11.50 -0.18
N ILE A 232 -17.63 10.61 0.77
CA ILE A 232 -16.91 9.35 0.52
C ILE A 232 -17.91 8.22 0.59
N PHE A 233 -17.87 7.35 -0.40
CA PHE A 233 -18.79 6.24 -0.55
C PHE A 233 -18.07 4.92 -0.59
N VAL A 234 -18.68 3.92 0.04
CA VAL A 234 -18.41 2.52 -0.26
C VAL A 234 -19.53 2.02 -1.17
N VAL A 235 -19.13 1.36 -2.25
CA VAL A 235 -20.02 0.72 -3.21
C VAL A 235 -19.78 -0.77 -3.16
N ASP A 236 -20.84 -1.52 -2.93
CA ASP A 236 -20.86 -2.98 -2.98
C ASP A 236 -21.25 -3.39 -4.41
N ALA A 237 -20.32 -4.02 -5.13
CA ALA A 237 -20.51 -4.38 -6.53
C ALA A 237 -21.46 -5.57 -6.71
N ALA A 238 -21.61 -6.43 -5.70
CA ALA A 238 -22.49 -7.59 -5.77
C ALA A 238 -23.97 -7.17 -5.72
N THR A 239 -24.28 -6.17 -4.90
CA THR A 239 -25.65 -5.66 -4.71
C THR A 239 -25.94 -4.38 -5.51
N GLY A 240 -24.91 -3.67 -5.95
CA GLY A 240 -25.02 -2.30 -6.46
C GLY A 240 -25.29 -1.26 -5.37
N GLY A 241 -25.29 -1.67 -4.10
CA GLY A 241 -25.51 -0.80 -2.94
C GLY A 241 -24.44 0.28 -2.83
N ARG A 242 -24.85 1.49 -2.46
CA ARG A 242 -23.96 2.64 -2.28
C ARG A 242 -24.26 3.34 -0.96
N HIS A 243 -23.24 3.43 -0.11
CA HIS A 243 -23.36 3.96 1.23
C HIS A 243 -22.36 5.10 1.42
N ALA A 244 -22.85 6.31 1.73
CA ALA A 244 -21.98 7.39 2.17
C ALA A 244 -21.46 7.05 3.57
N ILE A 245 -20.14 7.08 3.76
CA ILE A 245 -19.50 6.69 5.01
C ILE A 245 -18.94 7.87 5.80
N VAL A 246 -18.52 8.94 5.10
CA VAL A 246 -17.92 10.14 5.68
C VAL A 246 -18.26 11.34 4.79
N THR A 247 -18.55 12.48 5.42
CA THR A 247 -18.58 13.80 4.77
C THR A 247 -17.36 14.59 5.25
N ALA A 248 -16.42 14.86 4.34
CA ALA A 248 -15.21 15.60 4.62
C ALA A 248 -14.77 16.39 3.38
N GLU A 249 -14.39 17.64 3.59
CA GLU A 249 -13.84 18.48 2.52
C GLU A 249 -12.58 17.80 1.95
N PRO A 250 -12.54 17.52 0.63
CA PRO A 250 -11.44 16.78 0.03
C PRO A 250 -10.13 17.52 0.18
N TRP A 251 -9.06 16.78 0.45
CA TRP A 251 -7.73 17.31 0.21
C TRP A 251 -7.44 17.32 -1.29
N ASN A 252 -7.38 18.50 -1.89
CA ASN A 252 -6.95 18.67 -3.28
C ASN A 252 -5.44 18.89 -3.37
N LEU A 253 -4.79 18.17 -4.28
CA LEU A 253 -3.36 18.35 -4.51
C LEU A 253 -3.11 19.74 -5.13
N ALA A 254 -2.33 20.57 -4.46
CA ALA A 254 -1.96 21.89 -4.95
C ALA A 254 -1.07 21.84 -6.21
N TRP A 255 -0.34 20.73 -6.40
CA TRP A 255 0.55 20.53 -7.53
C TRP A 255 0.50 19.09 -8.05
N PRO A 256 0.64 18.85 -9.38
CA PRO A 256 0.72 19.84 -10.46
C PRO A 256 -0.67 20.17 -11.00
N GLY A 257 -1.24 21.30 -10.55
CA GLY A 257 -2.51 21.87 -11.02
C GLY A 257 -3.73 21.02 -10.67
N ASP A 258 -4.45 21.38 -9.61
CA ASP A 258 -5.77 20.84 -9.18
C ASP A 258 -6.07 19.45 -9.74
N ARG A 259 -5.23 18.45 -9.43
CA ARG A 259 -5.40 17.07 -9.91
C ARG A 259 -6.58 16.34 -9.24
N GLY A 260 -7.49 17.12 -8.66
CA GLY A 260 -8.60 16.66 -7.85
C GLY A 260 -8.17 16.22 -6.46
N ALA A 261 -9.15 15.64 -5.77
CA ALA A 261 -9.00 15.11 -4.44
C ALA A 261 -8.04 13.91 -4.43
N VAL A 262 -7.20 13.83 -3.41
CA VAL A 262 -6.47 12.60 -3.09
C VAL A 262 -7.50 11.50 -2.83
N GLN A 263 -7.46 10.45 -3.64
CA GLN A 263 -8.48 9.41 -3.61
C GLN A 263 -8.40 8.58 -2.32
N PRO A 264 -9.56 8.23 -1.73
CA PRO A 264 -9.60 7.28 -0.62
C PRO A 264 -9.24 5.88 -1.10
N CYS A 265 -8.84 5.00 -0.17
CA CYS A 265 -8.59 3.60 -0.46
C CYS A 265 -8.97 2.67 0.68
N LEU A 266 -9.12 1.39 0.35
CA LEU A 266 -9.50 0.32 1.27
C LEU A 266 -8.24 -0.30 1.89
N SER A 267 -8.38 -0.81 3.12
CA SER A 267 -7.41 -1.77 3.66
C SER A 267 -7.42 -3.05 2.82
N PRO A 268 -6.32 -3.84 2.80
CA PRO A 268 -6.23 -5.11 2.07
C PRO A 268 -7.35 -6.12 2.35
N ASP A 269 -7.94 -6.08 3.54
CA ASP A 269 -9.06 -6.92 3.95
C ASP A 269 -10.44 -6.26 3.75
N GLY A 270 -10.49 -5.03 3.24
CA GLY A 270 -11.71 -4.28 2.96
C GLY A 270 -12.50 -3.86 4.20
N LYS A 271 -11.90 -3.92 5.39
CA LYS A 271 -12.54 -3.52 6.66
C LYS A 271 -12.40 -2.04 7.00
N PHE A 272 -11.41 -1.35 6.43
CA PHE A 272 -11.16 0.06 6.70
C PHE A 272 -11.13 0.87 5.40
N VAL A 273 -11.54 2.13 5.48
CA VAL A 273 -11.29 3.14 4.46
C VAL A 273 -10.38 4.20 5.04
N VAL A 274 -9.27 4.47 4.37
CA VAL A 274 -8.48 5.68 4.61
C VAL A 274 -8.92 6.77 3.65
N TYR A 275 -8.99 8.00 4.14
CA TYR A 275 -9.34 9.17 3.37
C TYR A 275 -8.49 10.39 3.76
N PHE A 276 -8.50 11.39 2.88
CA PHE A 276 -7.76 12.63 3.07
C PHE A 276 -8.74 13.79 3.08
N SER A 277 -8.58 14.70 4.03
CA SER A 277 -9.44 15.87 4.15
C SER A 277 -8.68 17.11 4.54
N GLN A 278 -9.31 18.26 4.33
CA GLN A 278 -8.84 19.55 4.84
C GLN A 278 -9.86 20.09 5.84
N ARG A 279 -9.38 20.64 6.96
CA ARG A 279 -10.23 21.29 7.95
C ARG A 279 -9.45 22.39 8.65
N GLY A 280 -9.97 23.62 8.62
CA GLY A 280 -9.32 24.76 9.27
C GLY A 280 -7.92 25.07 8.73
N GLY A 281 -7.69 24.84 7.43
CA GLY A 281 -6.38 25.02 6.78
C GLY A 281 -5.36 23.92 7.08
N ALA A 282 -5.69 22.96 7.95
CA ALA A 282 -4.86 21.81 8.23
C ALA A 282 -5.29 20.62 7.36
N GLY A 283 -4.28 19.89 6.92
CA GLY A 283 -4.43 18.62 6.27
C GLY A 283 -4.63 17.46 7.24
N LEU A 284 -5.53 16.54 6.91
CA LEU A 284 -5.87 15.38 7.74
C LEU A 284 -5.80 14.07 6.95
N VAL A 285 -5.39 13.00 7.63
CA VAL A 285 -5.63 11.62 7.23
C VAL A 285 -6.63 11.01 8.19
N GLY A 286 -7.75 10.52 7.67
CA GLY A 286 -8.80 9.87 8.43
C GLY A 286 -8.92 8.38 8.10
N VAL A 287 -9.33 7.56 9.06
CA VAL A 287 -9.66 6.15 8.88
C VAL A 287 -11.04 5.86 9.45
N ARG A 288 -11.89 5.25 8.62
CA ARG A 288 -13.23 4.78 8.96
C ARG A 288 -13.24 3.25 8.96
N GLN A 289 -13.72 2.65 10.05
CA GLN A 289 -14.06 1.23 10.06
C GLN A 289 -15.40 1.02 9.32
N LEU A 290 -15.44 0.02 8.45
CA LEU A 290 -16.65 -0.41 7.77
C LEU A 290 -17.33 -1.51 8.57
N ASP A 291 -18.66 -1.47 8.61
CA ASP A 291 -19.42 -2.55 9.19
C ASP A 291 -19.18 -3.84 8.38
N THR A 292 -19.06 -4.96 9.10
CA THR A 292 -19.13 -6.28 8.46
C THR A 292 -20.51 -6.41 7.81
N PRO A 293 -20.58 -6.99 6.59
CA PRO A 293 -21.86 -7.20 5.91
C PRO A 293 -22.80 -8.09 6.72
#